data_AF-A0A9P9T3Q4-F1
#
_entry.id   AF-A0A9P9T3Q4-F1
#
_cell.length_a   1.000
_cell.length_b   1.000
_cell.length_c   1.000
_cell.angle_alpha   90.00
_cell.angle_beta   90.00
_cell.angle_gamma   90.00
#
_symmetry.space_group_name_H-M   'P 1'
#
loop_
_entity.id
_entity.type
_entity.pdbx_description
1 polymer ?
#
loop_
_entity_poly.entity_id
_entity_poly.type
_entity_poly.pdbx_seq_one_letter_code
_entity_poly.pdbx_strand_id
1 'polypeptide(L)'
;MRSRRLAFQLALLATLTFAQSCINDEDCSLNGICHNKLCECDPGWFGNDCGRLDLAPATRWTGYNYTNYTDPSYYNTRGNSSWGGQVIQDRSDPKLFHLVVDQFSHGCGLSGWRPTSFVVRAESRNGPQGPYHWVQNVTGSFRHNAYVNWSPADEKYLLWTIGVDVADPTSCKSVSKASWPNNISVSAADDIRGPWTPFQILVNGTNPAPWPLWQPNDPTSKIVLAAEDLKIFTAEKWNGQYKLVNTAPWNTTDYSPTWAEDPFVWRDKRGHWHALAHWMIDIVEKNGTKYPRVGAHMFSKTLEGKWTFKLQEAFNSTVTFTDGSVQTFNRRERPKIFFSDDGKVTPLYLINGVQPLGTTSLSYTLIQPIGKKWRAFEKKLGF
;
A
#
# COMPACT_ATOMS: atom_id res chain seq x y z
N MET A 1 60.56 -18.46 -30.71
CA MET A 1 59.14 -18.23 -30.35
C MET A 1 59.03 -18.16 -28.83
N ARG A 2 58.93 -16.95 -28.25
CA ARG A 2 58.89 -16.72 -26.80
C ARG A 2 57.45 -16.47 -26.36
N SER A 3 57.00 -17.30 -25.42
CA SER A 3 55.73 -17.21 -24.69
C SER A 3 55.65 -15.92 -23.86
N ARG A 4 54.53 -15.19 -23.96
CA ARG A 4 54.09 -14.19 -22.97
C ARG A 4 52.61 -14.42 -22.68
N ARG A 5 52.30 -15.05 -21.55
CA ARG A 5 50.96 -15.03 -20.95
C ARG A 5 50.91 -13.83 -19.99
N LEU A 6 50.12 -12.81 -20.31
CA LEU A 6 49.75 -11.78 -19.35
C LEU A 6 48.65 -12.35 -18.44
N ALA A 7 48.93 -12.42 -17.15
CA ALA A 7 47.91 -12.66 -16.13
C ALA A 7 47.37 -11.29 -15.68
N PHE A 8 46.09 -11.02 -15.97
CA PHE A 8 45.36 -9.90 -15.39
C PHE A 8 44.91 -10.30 -13.97
N GLN A 9 45.51 -9.70 -12.95
CA GLN A 9 44.98 -9.76 -11.60
C GLN A 9 43.87 -8.72 -11.45
N LEU A 10 42.62 -9.19 -11.30
CA LEU A 10 41.50 -8.37 -10.86
C LEU A 10 41.66 -8.10 -9.35
N ALA A 11 41.97 -6.86 -8.99
CA ALA A 11 41.92 -6.40 -7.61
C ALA A 11 40.44 -6.22 -7.19
N LEU A 12 39.99 -7.06 -6.27
CA LEU A 12 38.68 -6.92 -5.63
C LEU A 12 38.76 -5.76 -4.62
N LEU A 13 38.32 -4.56 -5.01
CA LEU A 13 38.08 -3.49 -4.04
C LEU A 13 36.85 -3.86 -3.21
N ALA A 14 37.08 -4.39 -2.01
CA ALA A 14 36.05 -4.48 -0.98
C ALA A 14 35.71 -3.05 -0.53
N THR A 15 34.57 -2.53 -0.98
CA THR A 15 33.99 -1.31 -0.42
C THR A 15 33.55 -1.63 1.01
N LEU A 16 34.38 -1.27 1.98
CA LEU A 16 34.00 -1.22 3.39
C LEU A 16 32.89 -0.17 3.52
N THR A 17 31.65 -0.63 3.45
CA THR A 17 30.49 0.16 3.86
C THR A 17 30.56 0.28 5.38
N PHE A 18 31.02 1.44 5.86
CA PHE A 18 30.94 1.74 7.29
C PHE A 18 29.46 1.75 7.67
N ALA A 19 29.01 0.71 8.37
CA ALA A 19 27.71 0.73 9.02
C ALA A 19 27.74 1.85 10.05
N GLN A 20 26.95 2.90 9.81
CA GLN A 20 26.78 3.99 10.78
C GLN A 20 26.24 3.36 12.06
N SER A 21 26.99 3.49 13.15
CA SER A 21 26.62 2.93 14.44
C SER A 21 25.41 3.69 14.98
N CYS A 22 24.33 3.00 15.36
CA CYS A 22 23.13 3.66 15.89
C CYS A 22 23.37 4.25 17.28
N ILE A 23 22.63 5.30 17.61
CA ILE A 23 22.61 5.96 18.93
C ILE A 23 21.26 5.72 19.60
N ASN A 24 20.17 5.73 18.84
CA ASN A 24 18.80 5.52 19.32
C ASN A 24 17.95 4.74 18.30
N ASP A 25 16.72 4.42 18.68
CA ASP A 25 15.80 3.66 17.84
C ASP A 25 15.37 4.42 16.56
N GLU A 26 15.43 5.76 16.55
CA GLU A 26 15.20 6.54 15.33
C GLU A 26 16.25 6.29 14.24
N ASP A 27 17.51 6.01 14.64
CA ASP A 27 18.55 5.60 13.70
C ASP A 27 18.23 4.22 13.06
N CYS A 28 17.42 3.41 13.76
CA CYS A 28 16.87 2.14 13.30
C CYS A 28 15.47 2.28 12.67
N SER A 29 15.14 3.49 12.19
CA SER A 29 13.89 3.83 11.53
C SER A 29 12.62 3.56 12.36
N LEU A 30 12.76 3.39 13.69
CA LEU A 30 11.73 2.87 14.60
C LEU A 30 11.16 1.48 14.22
N ASN A 31 11.75 0.82 13.23
CA ASN A 31 11.45 -0.56 12.81
C ASN A 31 12.43 -1.57 13.46
N GLY A 32 13.15 -1.12 14.47
CA GLY A 32 14.13 -1.89 15.22
C GLY A 32 14.53 -1.12 16.47
N ILE A 33 15.32 -1.77 17.30
CA ILE A 33 15.91 -1.16 18.50
C ILE A 33 17.41 -0.97 18.30
N CYS A 34 17.95 0.13 18.80
CA CYS A 34 19.39 0.33 18.83
C CYS A 34 19.98 -0.37 20.05
N HIS A 35 20.74 -1.44 19.80
CA HIS A 35 21.40 -2.22 20.85
C HIS A 35 22.89 -2.37 20.55
N ASN A 36 23.75 -1.98 21.50
CA ASN A 36 25.22 -2.00 21.33
C ASN A 36 25.70 -1.33 20.03
N LYS A 37 25.04 -0.22 19.65
CA LYS A 37 25.27 0.55 18.42
C LYS A 37 24.98 -0.19 17.11
N LEU A 38 24.23 -1.29 17.17
CA LEU A 38 23.70 -2.02 16.01
C LEU A 38 22.18 -2.02 16.06
N CYS A 39 21.55 -1.91 14.89
CA CYS A 39 20.09 -2.00 14.80
C CYS A 39 19.66 -3.48 14.79
N GLU A 40 18.82 -3.83 15.75
CA GLU A 40 18.12 -5.11 15.80
C GLU A 40 16.71 -4.93 15.22
N CYS A 41 16.52 -5.37 13.97
CA CYS A 41 15.27 -5.13 13.24
C CYS A 41 14.11 -6.00 13.71
N ASP A 42 12.92 -5.41 13.71
CA ASP A 42 11.68 -6.16 13.90
C ASP A 42 11.42 -7.12 12.73
N PRO A 43 10.67 -8.21 12.98
CA PRO A 43 10.32 -9.15 11.92
C PRO A 43 9.67 -8.46 10.71
N GLY A 44 10.21 -8.76 9.53
CA GLY A 44 9.75 -8.18 8.26
C GLY A 44 10.47 -6.91 7.83
N TRP A 45 11.41 -6.42 8.63
CA TRP A 45 12.32 -5.33 8.29
C TRP A 45 13.77 -5.80 8.29
N PHE A 46 14.60 -5.20 7.45
CA PHE A 46 16.02 -5.52 7.34
C PHE A 46 16.86 -4.30 6.94
N GLY A 47 18.18 -4.51 6.90
CA GLY A 47 19.18 -3.47 6.61
C GLY A 47 19.86 -2.98 7.88
N ASN A 48 20.95 -2.21 7.72
CA ASN A 48 21.73 -1.70 8.85
C ASN A 48 20.95 -0.71 9.73
N ASP A 49 19.81 -0.21 9.24
CA ASP A 49 18.95 0.81 9.84
C ASP A 49 17.48 0.39 9.86
N CYS A 50 17.17 -0.87 9.56
CA CYS A 50 15.81 -1.44 9.51
C CYS A 50 14.82 -0.68 8.61
N GLY A 51 15.31 0.10 7.64
CA GLY A 51 14.49 0.95 6.77
C GLY A 51 13.80 0.21 5.62
N ARG A 52 14.11 -1.08 5.40
CA ARG A 52 13.67 -1.84 4.22
C ARG A 52 12.79 -3.02 4.58
N LEU A 53 11.76 -3.28 3.78
CA LEU A 53 10.91 -4.46 3.93
C LEU A 53 11.63 -5.72 3.44
N ASP A 54 11.67 -6.75 4.27
CA ASP A 54 12.20 -8.08 3.91
C ASP A 54 11.21 -8.79 2.99
N LEU A 55 11.18 -8.45 1.70
CA LEU A 55 10.20 -8.99 0.77
C LEU A 55 10.58 -10.39 0.29
N ALA A 56 9.76 -11.39 0.63
CA ALA A 56 9.92 -12.75 0.13
C ALA A 56 9.42 -12.87 -1.32
N PRO A 57 9.79 -13.94 -2.06
CA PRO A 57 9.27 -14.14 -3.40
C PRO A 57 7.73 -14.21 -3.43
N ALA A 58 7.11 -13.49 -4.36
CA ALA A 58 5.67 -13.53 -4.57
C ALA A 58 5.27 -14.80 -5.36
N THR A 59 4.10 -15.37 -5.06
CA THR A 59 3.57 -16.45 -5.91
C THR A 59 3.03 -15.84 -7.20
N ARG A 60 3.41 -16.40 -8.35
CA ARG A 60 2.97 -15.88 -9.66
C ARG A 60 1.47 -16.12 -9.84
N TRP A 61 0.79 -15.18 -10.48
CA TRP A 61 -0.66 -15.24 -10.77
C TRP A 61 -1.58 -15.28 -9.54
N THR A 62 -1.06 -14.98 -8.35
CA THR A 62 -1.89 -14.69 -7.17
C THR A 62 -2.25 -13.20 -7.09
N GLY A 63 -2.78 -12.73 -5.97
CA GLY A 63 -3.37 -11.39 -5.87
C GLY A 63 -4.66 -11.29 -6.69
N TYR A 64 -4.84 -10.17 -7.39
CA TYR A 64 -5.99 -9.92 -8.26
C TYR A 64 -5.52 -9.47 -9.63
N ASN A 65 -5.42 -10.41 -10.56
CA ASN A 65 -4.93 -10.17 -11.91
C ASN A 65 -5.93 -10.69 -12.96
N TYR A 66 -6.75 -9.79 -13.47
CA TYR A 66 -7.74 -10.06 -14.52
C TYR A 66 -7.47 -9.22 -15.78
N THR A 67 -6.21 -8.91 -16.05
CA THR A 67 -5.83 -8.11 -17.23
C THR A 67 -6.14 -8.79 -18.56
N ASN A 68 -6.34 -10.12 -18.54
CA ASN A 68 -6.67 -10.93 -19.70
C ASN A 68 -8.19 -11.08 -19.92
N TYR A 69 -9.03 -10.61 -18.99
CA TYR A 69 -10.48 -10.66 -19.17
C TYR A 69 -10.90 -9.75 -20.34
N THR A 70 -11.84 -10.19 -21.16
CA THR A 70 -12.39 -9.42 -22.27
C THR A 70 -13.89 -9.57 -22.33
N ASP A 71 -14.57 -8.54 -22.80
CA ASP A 71 -16.02 -8.52 -22.97
C ASP A 71 -16.37 -7.66 -24.20
N PRO A 72 -17.33 -8.07 -25.05
CA PRO A 72 -17.74 -7.29 -26.22
C PRO A 72 -18.22 -5.87 -25.89
N SER A 73 -18.70 -5.62 -24.67
CA SER A 73 -19.13 -4.29 -24.20
C SER A 73 -17.97 -3.37 -23.82
N TYR A 74 -16.73 -3.85 -23.80
CA TYR A 74 -15.60 -3.04 -23.37
C TYR A 74 -15.18 -2.03 -24.43
N TYR A 75 -14.81 -0.83 -23.97
CA TYR A 75 -14.30 0.23 -24.82
C TYR A 75 -12.81 0.05 -25.13
N ASN A 76 -12.13 -0.87 -24.44
CA ASN A 76 -10.72 -1.16 -24.67
C ASN A 76 -10.33 -2.58 -24.18
N THR A 77 -9.08 -2.98 -24.43
CA THR A 77 -8.59 -4.36 -24.25
C THR A 77 -7.68 -4.52 -23.03
N ARG A 78 -7.79 -3.68 -21.99
CA ARG A 78 -6.93 -3.77 -20.78
C ARG A 78 -7.52 -4.65 -19.69
N GLY A 79 -8.56 -5.39 -20.03
CA GLY A 79 -9.33 -6.26 -19.15
C GLY A 79 -9.79 -5.60 -17.85
N ASN A 80 -9.99 -6.42 -16.83
CA ASN A 80 -10.33 -5.97 -15.49
C ASN A 80 -9.06 -5.57 -14.74
N SER A 81 -8.36 -4.58 -15.28
CA SER A 81 -7.21 -3.97 -14.62
C SER A 81 -7.61 -3.39 -13.27
N SER A 82 -6.70 -3.45 -12.30
CA SER A 82 -6.92 -2.96 -10.94
C SER A 82 -5.72 -2.17 -10.40
N TRP A 83 -5.94 -1.35 -9.36
CA TRP A 83 -4.89 -0.48 -8.80
C TRP A 83 -4.87 -0.43 -7.28
N GLY A 84 -4.07 -1.31 -6.67
CA GLY A 84 -3.93 -1.43 -5.23
C GLY A 84 -5.06 -2.24 -4.61
N GLY A 85 -5.10 -2.29 -3.29
CA GLY A 85 -6.18 -2.94 -2.56
C GLY A 85 -5.81 -3.19 -1.12
N GLN A 86 -6.76 -3.67 -0.34
CA GLN A 86 -6.58 -4.02 1.05
C GLN A 86 -7.14 -5.41 1.32
N VAL A 87 -6.30 -6.29 1.84
CA VAL A 87 -6.71 -7.60 2.33
C VAL A 87 -7.31 -7.44 3.73
N ILE A 88 -8.43 -8.12 3.97
CA ILE A 88 -9.05 -8.26 5.29
C ILE A 88 -9.52 -9.69 5.47
N GLN A 89 -9.20 -10.29 6.60
CA GLN A 89 -9.67 -11.62 6.94
C GLN A 89 -11.14 -11.55 7.38
N ASP A 90 -11.97 -12.50 6.94
CA ASP A 90 -13.35 -12.56 7.38
C ASP A 90 -13.42 -12.83 8.89
N ARG A 91 -14.27 -12.10 9.59
CA ARG A 91 -14.41 -12.20 11.06
C ARG A 91 -15.09 -13.48 11.51
N SER A 92 -15.92 -14.06 10.66
CA SER A 92 -16.72 -15.26 10.94
C SER A 92 -16.10 -16.54 10.35
N ASP A 93 -15.22 -16.40 9.36
CA ASP A 93 -14.54 -17.51 8.70
C ASP A 93 -13.03 -17.21 8.57
N PRO A 94 -12.17 -17.72 9.47
CA PRO A 94 -10.73 -17.44 9.43
C PRO A 94 -10.02 -18.02 8.20
N LYS A 95 -10.69 -18.85 7.38
CA LYS A 95 -10.15 -19.35 6.10
C LYS A 95 -10.61 -18.54 4.89
N LEU A 96 -11.41 -17.50 5.09
CA LEU A 96 -11.85 -16.60 4.05
C LEU A 96 -11.13 -15.26 4.15
N PHE A 97 -10.52 -14.84 3.05
CA PHE A 97 -9.93 -13.51 2.91
C PHE A 97 -10.71 -12.73 1.87
N HIS A 98 -11.02 -11.48 2.19
CA HIS A 98 -11.55 -10.51 1.26
C HIS A 98 -10.44 -9.59 0.79
N LEU A 99 -10.49 -9.20 -0.48
CA LEU A 99 -9.71 -8.12 -1.05
C LEU A 99 -10.68 -7.04 -1.50
N VAL A 100 -10.56 -5.85 -0.90
CA VAL A 100 -11.22 -4.64 -1.39
C VAL A 100 -10.25 -3.94 -2.33
N VAL A 101 -10.59 -3.85 -3.61
CA VAL A 101 -9.69 -3.44 -4.69
C VAL A 101 -10.40 -2.45 -5.63
N ASP A 102 -9.64 -1.47 -6.11
CA ASP A 102 -10.11 -0.55 -7.15
C ASP A 102 -9.95 -1.22 -8.52
N GLN A 103 -11.06 -1.48 -9.20
CA GLN A 103 -11.09 -2.01 -10.56
C GLN A 103 -11.52 -0.92 -11.55
N PHE A 104 -11.05 -1.02 -12.80
CA PHE A 104 -11.46 -0.12 -13.87
C PHE A 104 -12.49 -0.78 -14.78
N SER A 105 -13.62 -0.11 -15.01
CA SER A 105 -14.72 -0.62 -15.81
C SER A 105 -14.40 -0.60 -17.31
N HIS A 106 -15.17 -1.37 -18.09
CA HIS A 106 -15.18 -1.39 -19.56
C HIS A 106 -13.80 -1.54 -20.23
N GLY A 107 -12.86 -2.24 -19.59
CA GLY A 107 -11.53 -2.49 -20.13
C GLY A 107 -10.63 -1.26 -20.17
N CYS A 108 -10.96 -0.18 -19.46
CA CYS A 108 -10.31 1.12 -19.63
C CYS A 108 -8.88 1.19 -19.07
N GLY A 109 -8.61 0.45 -17.99
CA GLY A 109 -7.30 0.42 -17.34
C GLY A 109 -6.91 1.74 -16.66
N LEU A 110 -5.66 1.78 -16.17
CA LEU A 110 -5.18 2.83 -15.27
C LEU A 110 -5.20 4.23 -15.87
N SER A 111 -5.04 4.42 -17.18
CA SER A 111 -5.10 5.76 -17.78
C SER A 111 -6.52 6.36 -17.82
N GLY A 112 -7.55 5.50 -17.81
CA GLY A 112 -8.96 5.88 -17.79
C GLY A 112 -9.59 5.84 -16.40
N TRP A 113 -8.78 5.68 -15.34
CA TRP A 113 -9.23 5.41 -13.96
C TRP A 113 -10.29 6.38 -13.44
N ARG A 114 -10.24 7.63 -13.89
CA ARG A 114 -11.22 8.65 -13.57
C ARG A 114 -11.95 9.01 -14.85
N PRO A 115 -13.16 8.50 -15.10
CA PRO A 115 -14.15 8.12 -14.07
C PRO A 115 -14.35 6.62 -13.85
N THR A 116 -13.64 5.74 -14.57
CA THR A 116 -14.02 4.31 -14.67
C THR A 116 -13.69 3.45 -13.44
N SER A 117 -13.04 4.01 -12.43
CA SER A 117 -12.74 3.28 -11.20
C SER A 117 -13.98 3.07 -10.35
N PHE A 118 -14.09 1.87 -9.80
CA PHE A 118 -15.08 1.50 -8.80
C PHE A 118 -14.46 0.47 -7.85
N VAL A 119 -15.08 0.32 -6.67
CA VAL A 119 -14.60 -0.61 -5.66
C VAL A 119 -15.26 -1.96 -5.87
N VAL A 120 -14.45 -3.02 -5.92
CA VAL A 120 -14.92 -4.40 -5.89
C VAL A 120 -14.45 -5.11 -4.63
N ARG A 121 -15.22 -6.09 -4.21
CA ARG A 121 -14.83 -7.09 -3.24
C ARG A 121 -14.56 -8.39 -3.98
N ALA A 122 -13.39 -8.96 -3.72
CA ALA A 122 -12.97 -10.26 -4.19
C ALA A 122 -12.65 -11.18 -3.01
N GLU A 123 -12.71 -12.49 -3.19
CA GLU A 123 -12.52 -13.47 -2.13
C GLU A 123 -11.41 -14.47 -2.47
N SER A 124 -10.70 -14.95 -1.44
CA SER A 124 -9.81 -16.10 -1.54
C SER A 124 -10.01 -17.08 -0.39
N ARG A 125 -10.06 -18.36 -0.74
CA ARG A 125 -9.99 -19.52 0.17
C ARG A 125 -8.68 -20.30 0.02
N ASN A 126 -7.69 -19.72 -0.68
CA ASN A 126 -6.35 -20.29 -0.83
C ASN A 126 -5.33 -19.58 0.09
N GLY A 127 -5.81 -18.69 0.96
CA GLY A 127 -4.98 -17.89 1.86
C GLY A 127 -4.85 -16.42 1.41
N PRO A 128 -4.14 -15.61 2.19
CA PRO A 128 -4.05 -14.16 2.02
C PRO A 128 -3.30 -13.73 0.75
N GLN A 129 -2.46 -14.60 0.18
CA GLN A 129 -1.78 -14.33 -1.09
C GLN A 129 -2.73 -14.37 -2.29
N GLY A 130 -3.86 -15.08 -2.19
CA GLY A 130 -4.76 -15.33 -3.31
C GLY A 130 -4.48 -16.66 -4.03
N PRO A 131 -4.96 -16.83 -5.27
CA PRO A 131 -5.64 -15.84 -6.08
C PRO A 131 -6.98 -15.40 -5.47
N TYR A 132 -7.36 -14.14 -5.74
CA TYR A 132 -8.65 -13.58 -5.37
C TYR A 132 -9.59 -13.59 -6.57
N HIS A 133 -10.85 -13.94 -6.32
CA HIS A 133 -11.90 -13.99 -7.32
C HIS A 133 -12.97 -12.94 -7.04
N TRP A 134 -13.35 -12.20 -8.07
CA TRP A 134 -14.42 -11.19 -7.97
C TRP A 134 -15.70 -11.84 -7.43
N VAL A 135 -16.36 -11.17 -6.49
CA VAL A 135 -17.67 -11.61 -5.97
C VAL A 135 -18.71 -10.50 -5.92
N GLN A 136 -18.30 -9.23 -5.90
CA GLN A 136 -19.24 -8.12 -5.73
C GLN A 136 -18.65 -6.79 -6.23
N ASN A 137 -19.48 -5.99 -6.92
CA ASN A 137 -19.26 -4.55 -7.03
C ASN A 137 -19.77 -3.89 -5.75
N VAL A 138 -18.86 -3.30 -4.97
CA VAL A 138 -19.22 -2.58 -3.73
C VAL A 138 -19.79 -1.21 -4.06
N THR A 139 -19.29 -0.59 -5.13
CA THR A 139 -19.76 0.71 -5.62
C THR A 139 -19.96 0.69 -7.13
N GLY A 140 -20.69 1.67 -7.65
CA GLY A 140 -20.59 2.09 -9.04
C GLY A 140 -19.33 2.94 -9.29
N SER A 141 -19.15 3.36 -10.54
CA SER A 141 -18.19 4.42 -10.90
C SER A 141 -18.77 5.78 -10.46
N PHE A 142 -18.04 6.71 -9.87
CA PHE A 142 -16.60 6.78 -9.70
C PHE A 142 -16.21 6.73 -8.21
N ARG A 143 -15.49 5.68 -7.81
CA ARG A 143 -14.89 5.51 -6.48
C ARG A 143 -13.50 4.90 -6.59
N HIS A 144 -12.55 5.39 -5.81
CA HIS A 144 -11.14 5.01 -5.95
C HIS A 144 -10.37 5.13 -4.62
N ASN A 145 -9.18 4.53 -4.59
CA ASN A 145 -8.25 4.50 -3.46
C ASN A 145 -8.92 3.98 -2.18
N ALA A 146 -9.60 2.84 -2.32
CA ALA A 146 -10.45 2.28 -1.27
C ALA A 146 -9.65 1.75 -0.08
N TYR A 147 -10.07 2.10 1.13
CA TYR A 147 -9.60 1.54 2.41
C TYR A 147 -10.77 0.96 3.19
N VAL A 148 -10.60 -0.24 3.75
CA VAL A 148 -11.62 -0.89 4.58
C VAL A 148 -11.05 -1.24 5.94
N ASN A 149 -11.75 -0.89 7.02
CA ASN A 149 -11.41 -1.33 8.37
C ASN A 149 -12.67 -1.82 9.08
N TRP A 150 -12.52 -2.84 9.93
CA TRP A 150 -13.52 -3.14 10.94
C TRP A 150 -13.30 -2.20 12.14
N SER A 151 -14.35 -1.52 12.59
CA SER A 151 -14.37 -0.78 13.85
C SER A 151 -15.02 -1.66 14.92
N PRO A 152 -14.25 -2.17 15.91
CA PRO A 152 -14.84 -2.92 17.02
C PRO A 152 -15.71 -2.06 17.93
N ALA A 153 -15.42 -0.77 18.08
CA ALA A 153 -16.21 0.13 18.91
C ALA A 153 -17.59 0.44 18.33
N ASP A 154 -17.69 0.51 17.00
CA ASP A 154 -18.95 0.83 16.31
C ASP A 154 -19.66 -0.41 15.76
N GLU A 155 -19.02 -1.57 15.84
CA GLU A 155 -19.45 -2.84 15.24
C GLU A 155 -19.79 -2.73 13.75
N LYS A 156 -18.91 -2.07 12.99
CA LYS A 156 -19.12 -1.83 11.54
C LYS A 156 -17.84 -1.99 10.73
N TYR A 157 -18.01 -2.43 9.49
CA TYR A 157 -17.05 -2.19 8.42
C TYR A 157 -17.18 -0.74 7.95
N LEU A 158 -16.04 -0.09 7.78
CA LEU A 158 -15.92 1.31 7.36
C LEU A 158 -15.08 1.36 6.09
N LEU A 159 -15.60 1.99 5.04
CA LEU A 159 -15.01 2.08 3.71
C LEU A 159 -14.71 3.54 3.37
N TRP A 160 -13.44 3.91 3.32
CA TRP A 160 -12.99 5.23 2.84
C TRP A 160 -12.64 5.17 1.36
N THR A 161 -13.05 6.19 0.61
CA THR A 161 -12.71 6.34 -0.81
C THR A 161 -12.53 7.81 -1.15
N ILE A 162 -11.88 8.07 -2.28
CA ILE A 162 -12.13 9.29 -3.05
C ILE A 162 -13.18 9.03 -4.12
N GLY A 163 -13.91 10.06 -4.52
CA GLY A 163 -14.82 9.98 -5.66
C GLY A 163 -16.12 10.73 -5.48
N VAL A 164 -17.05 10.50 -6.41
CA VAL A 164 -18.37 11.13 -6.47
C VAL A 164 -19.35 10.16 -7.12
N ASP A 165 -20.62 10.26 -6.75
CA ASP A 165 -21.68 9.47 -7.40
C ASP A 165 -22.00 10.10 -8.75
N VAL A 166 -21.86 9.30 -9.82
CA VAL A 166 -22.03 9.73 -11.21
C VAL A 166 -22.71 8.62 -11.99
N ALA A 167 -23.25 8.97 -13.17
CA ALA A 167 -23.72 7.96 -14.11
C ALA A 167 -22.55 7.11 -14.63
N ASP A 168 -22.85 5.90 -15.06
CA ASP A 168 -21.85 4.98 -15.60
C ASP A 168 -21.10 5.62 -16.79
N PRO A 169 -19.75 5.58 -16.78
CA PRO A 169 -18.95 6.15 -17.86
C PRO A 169 -19.20 5.47 -19.19
N THR A 170 -19.38 6.26 -20.25
CA THR A 170 -19.60 5.77 -21.62
C THR A 170 -18.34 5.70 -22.48
N SER A 171 -17.18 6.03 -21.91
CA SER A 171 -15.88 5.94 -22.58
C SER A 171 -14.73 5.87 -21.58
N CYS A 172 -13.52 5.52 -22.06
CA CYS A 172 -12.30 5.56 -21.25
C CYS A 172 -11.66 6.96 -21.15
N LYS A 173 -12.36 8.03 -21.57
CA LYS A 173 -11.81 9.37 -21.54
C LYS A 173 -11.70 9.89 -20.11
N SER A 174 -10.50 10.33 -19.74
CA SER A 174 -10.25 10.84 -18.39
C SER A 174 -11.00 12.16 -18.13
N VAL A 175 -11.50 12.33 -16.90
CA VAL A 175 -12.14 13.56 -16.41
C VAL A 175 -11.16 14.34 -15.53
N SER A 176 -10.99 15.63 -15.80
CA SER A 176 -10.01 16.47 -15.10
C SER A 176 -10.35 16.69 -13.63
N LYS A 177 -9.33 16.94 -12.79
CA LYS A 177 -9.48 17.29 -11.35
C LYS A 177 -10.38 18.51 -11.14
N ALA A 178 -10.37 19.48 -12.06
CA ALA A 178 -11.21 20.67 -11.99
C ALA A 178 -12.72 20.34 -12.04
N SER A 179 -13.12 19.29 -12.76
CA SER A 179 -14.52 18.89 -12.86
C SER A 179 -15.03 18.17 -11.61
N TRP A 180 -14.21 17.29 -11.00
CA TRP A 180 -14.56 16.62 -9.73
C TRP A 180 -13.47 16.87 -8.67
N PRO A 181 -13.65 17.85 -7.78
CA PRO A 181 -12.64 18.14 -6.77
C PRO A 181 -12.41 16.91 -5.88
N ASN A 182 -11.16 16.77 -5.44
CA ASN A 182 -10.77 15.68 -4.55
C ASN A 182 -11.53 15.79 -3.23
N ASN A 183 -12.11 14.69 -2.78
CA ASN A 183 -12.71 14.58 -1.46
C ASN A 183 -12.41 13.19 -0.93
N ILE A 184 -12.23 13.09 0.38
CA ILE A 184 -12.24 11.80 1.08
C ILE A 184 -13.61 11.66 1.72
N SER A 185 -14.23 10.52 1.48
CA SER A 185 -15.55 10.17 2.00
C SER A 185 -15.54 8.78 2.63
N VAL A 186 -16.50 8.52 3.52
CA VAL A 186 -16.65 7.24 4.22
C VAL A 186 -18.06 6.69 4.06
N SER A 187 -18.17 5.38 3.94
CA SER A 187 -19.40 4.59 4.01
C SER A 187 -19.25 3.51 5.10
N ALA A 188 -20.36 3.02 5.63
CA ALA A 188 -20.37 1.97 6.65
C ALA A 188 -21.32 0.82 6.29
N ALA A 189 -21.04 -0.36 6.81
CA ALA A 189 -21.89 -1.54 6.72
C ALA A 189 -21.70 -2.44 7.95
N ASP A 190 -22.73 -3.19 8.34
CA ASP A 190 -22.63 -4.15 9.45
C ASP A 190 -21.84 -5.41 9.03
N ASP A 191 -21.87 -5.75 7.74
CA ASP A 191 -21.11 -6.83 7.13
C ASP A 191 -20.33 -6.29 5.93
N ILE A 192 -19.16 -6.87 5.63
CA ILE A 192 -18.32 -6.48 4.49
C ILE A 192 -19.03 -6.67 3.14
N ARG A 193 -20.09 -7.49 3.11
CA ARG A 193 -20.99 -7.73 1.98
C ARG A 193 -22.01 -6.61 1.77
N GLY A 194 -22.12 -5.67 2.70
CA GLY A 194 -23.11 -4.61 2.70
C GLY A 194 -24.44 -5.03 3.35
N PRO A 195 -25.53 -4.27 3.14
CA PRO A 195 -25.58 -3.05 2.33
C PRO A 195 -24.73 -1.92 2.93
N TRP A 196 -24.11 -1.14 2.05
CA TRP A 196 -23.30 0.02 2.40
C TRP A 196 -24.15 1.29 2.48
N THR A 197 -23.93 2.14 3.48
CA THR A 197 -24.60 3.44 3.58
C THR A 197 -24.14 4.38 2.45
N PRO A 198 -24.91 5.44 2.12
CA PRO A 198 -24.40 6.52 1.29
C PRO A 198 -23.08 7.08 1.83
N PHE A 199 -22.20 7.51 0.94
CA PHE A 199 -20.91 8.09 1.32
C PHE A 199 -21.09 9.48 1.94
N GLN A 200 -20.49 9.70 3.11
CA GLN A 200 -20.38 11.00 3.75
C GLN A 200 -19.02 11.61 3.44
N ILE A 201 -18.99 12.84 2.93
CA ILE A 201 -17.75 13.60 2.72
C ILE A 201 -17.17 14.04 4.07
N LEU A 202 -15.86 13.81 4.26
CA LEU A 202 -15.15 14.08 5.52
C LEU A 202 -14.18 15.25 5.40
N VAL A 203 -13.26 15.19 4.44
CA VAL A 203 -12.22 16.19 4.23
C VAL A 203 -12.02 16.46 2.74
N ASN A 204 -11.70 17.72 2.41
CA ASN A 204 -11.18 18.05 1.08
C ASN A 204 -9.74 17.55 1.00
N GLY A 205 -9.47 16.63 0.08
CA GLY A 205 -8.20 15.91 0.00
C GLY A 205 -8.32 14.62 -0.80
N THR A 206 -7.20 13.94 -1.01
CA THR A 206 -7.11 12.65 -1.70
C THR A 206 -6.19 11.70 -0.95
N ASN A 207 -6.13 10.46 -1.42
CA ASN A 207 -5.23 9.42 -0.93
C ASN A 207 -5.45 9.14 0.56
N PRO A 208 -6.69 8.73 0.93
CA PRO A 208 -7.02 8.45 2.32
C PRO A 208 -6.15 7.32 2.87
N ALA A 209 -5.78 7.40 4.13
CA ALA A 209 -5.08 6.36 4.87
C ALA A 209 -5.60 6.34 6.31
N PRO A 210 -6.79 5.75 6.53
CA PRO A 210 -7.40 5.67 7.86
C PRO A 210 -6.73 4.59 8.72
N TRP A 211 -6.53 4.89 10.00
CA TRP A 211 -6.06 3.93 11.00
C TRP A 211 -6.86 4.03 12.30
N PRO A 212 -7.60 2.98 12.71
CA PRO A 212 -8.36 2.98 13.96
C PRO A 212 -7.45 3.16 15.18
N LEU A 213 -7.86 4.01 16.13
CA LEU A 213 -7.12 4.21 17.39
C LEU A 213 -7.53 3.22 18.49
N TRP A 214 -8.55 2.40 18.23
CA TRP A 214 -9.05 1.36 19.11
C TRP A 214 -7.93 0.46 19.67
N GLN A 215 -8.00 0.18 20.96
CA GLN A 215 -7.22 -0.86 21.64
C GLN A 215 -8.13 -1.64 22.60
N PRO A 216 -7.79 -2.88 22.99
CA PRO A 216 -8.59 -3.64 23.95
C PRO A 216 -8.80 -2.94 25.30
N ASN A 217 -7.84 -2.13 25.73
CA ASN A 217 -7.86 -1.34 26.96
C ASN A 217 -8.37 0.11 26.75
N ASP A 218 -8.62 0.53 25.51
CA ASP A 218 -9.22 1.82 25.14
C ASP A 218 -10.14 1.63 23.93
N PRO A 219 -11.38 1.14 24.15
CA PRO A 219 -12.29 0.75 23.08
C PRO A 219 -12.96 1.98 22.44
N THR A 220 -12.17 2.81 21.77
CA THR A 220 -12.60 4.07 21.18
C THR A 220 -13.02 3.95 19.70
N SER A 221 -13.99 4.78 19.28
CA SER A 221 -14.34 4.99 17.86
C SER A 221 -13.43 6.00 17.15
N LYS A 222 -12.38 6.49 17.84
CA LYS A 222 -11.42 7.44 17.29
C LYS A 222 -10.68 6.88 16.09
N ILE A 223 -10.40 7.76 15.15
CA ILE A 223 -9.77 7.43 13.88
C ILE A 223 -8.67 8.44 13.56
N VAL A 224 -7.52 7.95 13.11
CA VAL A 224 -6.55 8.75 12.37
C VAL A 224 -6.91 8.66 10.89
N LEU A 225 -6.81 9.77 10.17
CA LEU A 225 -6.85 9.78 8.72
C LEU A 225 -5.65 10.57 8.22
N ALA A 226 -4.65 9.87 7.70
CA ALA A 226 -3.66 10.52 6.86
C ALA A 226 -4.23 10.71 5.44
N ALA A 227 -3.80 11.76 4.77
CA ALA A 227 -4.11 12.08 3.39
C ALA A 227 -2.83 12.36 2.61
N GLU A 228 -2.94 12.65 1.30
CA GLU A 228 -1.85 13.13 0.44
C GLU A 228 -0.95 14.15 1.17
N ASP A 229 0.36 14.08 0.90
CA ASP A 229 1.41 14.85 1.55
C ASP A 229 1.60 14.59 3.05
N LEU A 230 1.09 13.45 3.56
CA LEU A 230 1.10 13.11 4.98
C LEU A 230 0.43 14.20 5.84
N LYS A 231 -0.68 14.76 5.36
CA LYS A 231 -1.57 15.57 6.20
C LYS A 231 -2.33 14.64 7.12
N ILE A 232 -2.14 14.79 8.44
CA ILE A 232 -2.70 13.88 9.43
C ILE A 232 -3.85 14.55 10.14
N PHE A 233 -5.02 13.91 10.08
CA PHE A 233 -6.23 14.32 10.77
C PHE A 233 -6.61 13.30 11.84
N THR A 234 -7.34 13.77 12.86
CA THR A 234 -7.99 12.91 13.86
C THR A 234 -9.46 13.27 13.99
N ALA A 235 -10.31 12.28 14.29
CA ALA A 235 -11.69 12.50 14.69
C ALA A 235 -12.09 11.60 15.86
N GLU A 236 -13.01 12.07 16.70
CA GLU A 236 -13.58 11.32 17.83
C GLU A 236 -14.45 10.13 17.39
N LYS A 237 -14.97 10.20 16.16
CA LYS A 237 -15.76 9.16 15.50
C LYS A 237 -15.40 9.11 14.03
N TRP A 238 -15.56 7.94 13.40
CA TRP A 238 -15.27 7.74 11.98
C TRP A 238 -16.07 8.62 11.01
N ASN A 239 -17.28 9.04 11.37
CA ASN A 239 -18.12 9.98 10.62
C ASN A 239 -18.18 11.38 11.24
N GLY A 240 -17.27 11.68 12.18
CA GLY A 240 -17.22 12.94 12.89
C GLY A 240 -16.47 14.04 12.13
N GLN A 241 -16.22 15.14 12.84
CA GLN A 241 -15.38 16.22 12.34
C GLN A 241 -13.89 15.84 12.46
N TYR A 242 -13.19 15.86 11.33
CA TYR A 242 -11.76 15.64 11.26
C TYR A 242 -10.99 16.95 11.50
N LYS A 243 -10.03 16.92 12.42
CA LYS A 243 -9.16 18.06 12.73
C LYS A 243 -7.74 17.73 12.29
N LEU A 244 -7.10 18.65 11.56
CA LEU A 244 -5.70 18.53 11.18
C LEU A 244 -4.83 18.65 12.44
N VAL A 245 -3.97 17.66 12.68
CA VAL A 245 -3.08 17.60 13.85
C VAL A 245 -1.60 17.61 13.48
N ASN A 246 -1.26 17.26 12.24
CA ASN A 246 0.13 17.28 11.77
C ASN A 246 0.21 17.47 10.25
N THR A 247 1.34 18.01 9.79
CA THR A 247 1.73 18.13 8.39
C THR A 247 3.20 17.79 8.25
N ALA A 248 3.59 17.18 7.13
CA ALA A 248 4.98 16.87 6.83
C ALA A 248 5.92 18.08 7.05
N PRO A 249 7.05 17.92 7.77
CA PRO A 249 8.04 18.98 7.95
C PRO A 249 9.04 19.12 6.78
N TRP A 250 8.85 18.39 5.68
CA TRP A 250 9.69 18.40 4.48
C TRP A 250 8.93 18.98 3.28
N ASN A 251 9.63 19.18 2.16
CA ASN A 251 9.01 19.70 0.94
C ASN A 251 8.14 18.64 0.25
N THR A 252 6.82 18.83 0.22
CA THR A 252 5.88 17.90 -0.43
C THR A 252 5.50 18.31 -1.85
N THR A 253 6.07 19.38 -2.41
CA THR A 253 5.73 19.81 -3.78
C THR A 253 6.10 18.75 -4.81
N ASP A 254 5.31 18.66 -5.88
CA ASP A 254 5.63 17.83 -7.04
C ASP A 254 7.08 18.03 -7.49
N TYR A 255 7.72 16.92 -7.88
CA TYR A 255 9.12 16.86 -8.28
C TYR A 255 10.17 17.22 -7.21
N SER A 256 9.81 17.32 -5.94
CA SER A 256 10.81 17.38 -4.86
C SER A 256 11.43 16.00 -4.58
N PRO A 257 12.63 15.91 -3.98
CA PRO A 257 13.22 14.63 -3.55
C PRO A 257 12.37 13.86 -2.52
N THR A 258 11.39 14.50 -1.89
CA THR A 258 10.47 13.90 -0.91
C THR A 258 9.03 13.85 -1.42
N TRP A 259 8.83 13.99 -2.74
CA TRP A 259 7.52 13.88 -3.37
C TRP A 259 6.99 12.45 -3.28
N ALA A 260 5.92 12.27 -2.51
CA ALA A 260 5.31 10.98 -2.25
C ALA A 260 3.78 11.08 -2.15
N GLU A 261 3.07 10.02 -2.57
CA GLU A 261 1.61 9.93 -2.53
C GLU A 261 1.14 8.58 -1.97
N ASP A 262 -0.18 8.40 -1.88
CA ASP A 262 -0.78 7.13 -1.47
C ASP A 262 -0.23 6.59 -0.14
N PRO A 263 -0.35 7.37 0.97
CA PRO A 263 0.15 6.92 2.25
C PRO A 263 -0.62 5.68 2.74
N PHE A 264 0.06 4.90 3.58
CA PHE A 264 -0.51 3.86 4.43
C PHE A 264 0.11 4.02 5.81
N VAL A 265 -0.70 4.42 6.79
CA VAL A 265 -0.23 4.72 8.14
C VAL A 265 -0.61 3.63 9.12
N TRP A 266 0.25 3.40 10.12
CA TRP A 266 -0.05 2.50 11.23
C TRP A 266 0.67 2.91 12.51
N ARG A 267 0.19 2.38 13.64
CA ARG A 267 0.86 2.44 14.94
C ARG A 267 1.45 1.08 15.27
N ASP A 268 2.75 1.03 15.57
CA ASP A 268 3.45 -0.21 15.92
C ASP A 268 3.15 -0.67 17.36
N LYS A 269 3.69 -1.84 17.73
CA LYS A 269 3.54 -2.43 19.08
C LYS A 269 4.19 -1.61 20.21
N ARG A 270 5.07 -0.66 19.90
CA ARG A 270 5.73 0.25 20.87
C ARG A 270 5.04 1.61 20.94
N GLY A 271 3.99 1.83 20.14
CA GLY A 271 3.23 3.08 20.08
C GLY A 271 3.80 4.12 19.11
N HIS A 272 4.84 3.78 18.34
CA HIS A 272 5.38 4.63 17.29
C HIS A 272 4.50 4.61 16.05
N TRP A 273 4.54 5.70 15.31
CA TRP A 273 3.77 5.89 14.09
C TRP A 273 4.65 5.77 12.87
N HIS A 274 4.10 5.14 11.85
CA HIS A 274 4.79 4.94 10.58
C HIS A 274 3.86 5.21 9.42
N ALA A 275 4.47 5.49 8.27
CA ALA A 275 3.81 5.54 6.98
C ALA A 275 4.67 4.84 5.92
N LEU A 276 4.02 4.13 5.00
CA LEU A 276 4.57 3.83 3.68
C LEU A 276 3.87 4.70 2.66
N ALA A 277 4.54 5.02 1.56
CA ALA A 277 3.97 5.79 0.46
C ALA A 277 4.62 5.39 -0.87
N HIS A 278 3.95 5.69 -1.98
CA HIS A 278 4.59 5.71 -3.29
C HIS A 278 5.56 6.91 -3.36
N TRP A 279 6.84 6.66 -3.65
CA TRP A 279 7.88 7.66 -3.73
C TRP A 279 8.33 7.89 -5.17
N MET A 280 8.22 9.12 -5.67
CA MET A 280 8.51 9.46 -7.07
C MET A 280 9.98 9.82 -7.33
N ILE A 281 10.91 9.38 -6.49
CA ILE A 281 12.30 9.87 -6.51
C ILE A 281 13.02 9.67 -7.84
N ASP A 282 12.80 8.56 -8.55
CA ASP A 282 13.45 8.33 -9.84
C ASP A 282 12.84 9.21 -10.95
N ILE A 283 11.61 9.70 -10.80
CA ILE A 283 11.04 10.68 -11.74
C ILE A 283 11.86 11.98 -11.65
N VAL A 284 12.22 12.35 -10.42
CA VAL A 284 13.00 13.55 -10.09
C VAL A 284 14.46 13.40 -10.48
N GLU A 285 15.11 12.32 -10.05
CA GLU A 285 16.57 12.16 -10.15
C GLU A 285 17.02 11.47 -11.45
N LYS A 286 16.12 10.81 -12.19
CA LYS A 286 16.44 10.02 -13.38
C LYS A 286 15.55 10.36 -14.58
N ASN A 287 15.37 11.64 -14.88
CA ASN A 287 14.76 12.14 -16.11
C ASN A 287 13.39 11.50 -16.42
N GLY A 288 12.49 11.46 -15.42
CA GLY A 288 11.14 10.94 -15.58
C GLY A 288 10.98 9.42 -15.45
N THR A 289 12.04 8.69 -15.10
CA THR A 289 11.97 7.23 -14.89
C THR A 289 11.12 6.91 -13.66
N LYS A 290 10.15 5.99 -13.77
CA LYS A 290 9.21 5.66 -12.66
C LYS A 290 9.67 4.52 -11.74
N TYR A 291 10.92 4.09 -11.87
CA TYR A 291 11.48 2.89 -11.25
C TYR A 291 13.01 3.01 -11.13
N PRO A 292 13.70 2.17 -10.32
CA PRO A 292 13.16 1.16 -9.40
C PRO A 292 12.81 1.67 -8.00
N ARG A 293 13.27 2.85 -7.57
CA ARG A 293 13.02 3.38 -6.22
C ARG A 293 11.61 3.96 -6.17
N VAL A 294 10.72 3.31 -5.42
CA VAL A 294 9.27 3.61 -5.45
C VAL A 294 8.57 3.54 -4.09
N GLY A 295 9.21 3.04 -3.03
CA GLY A 295 8.60 2.96 -1.71
C GLY A 295 9.28 3.90 -0.72
N ALA A 296 8.55 4.87 -0.17
CA ALA A 296 9.02 5.68 0.95
C ALA A 296 8.63 5.04 2.29
N HIS A 297 9.43 5.32 3.32
CA HIS A 297 9.08 5.09 4.71
C HIS A 297 9.20 6.39 5.50
N MET A 298 8.19 6.70 6.30
CA MET A 298 8.20 7.82 7.22
C MET A 298 7.82 7.33 8.61
N PHE A 299 8.34 7.97 9.65
CA PHE A 299 8.08 7.54 11.02
C PHE A 299 8.12 8.70 12.03
N SER A 300 7.45 8.51 13.16
CA SER A 300 7.50 9.40 14.33
C SER A 300 7.24 8.62 15.62
N LYS A 301 7.73 9.11 16.75
CA LYS A 301 7.43 8.52 18.07
C LYS A 301 5.97 8.74 18.50
N THR A 302 5.33 9.83 18.04
CA THR A 302 3.95 10.20 18.36
C THR A 302 3.26 10.74 17.11
N LEU A 303 1.93 10.77 17.10
CA LEU A 303 1.16 11.19 15.92
C LEU A 303 1.37 12.68 15.61
N GLU A 304 1.33 13.51 16.66
CA GLU A 304 1.51 14.96 16.64
C GLU A 304 2.98 15.39 16.62
N GLY A 305 3.90 14.43 16.76
CA GLY A 305 5.34 14.69 16.86
C GLY A 305 5.99 15.08 15.54
N LYS A 306 7.32 15.22 15.57
CA LYS A 306 8.11 15.41 14.36
C LYS A 306 8.16 14.10 13.58
N TRP A 307 7.68 14.12 12.34
CA TRP A 307 7.85 13.03 11.41
C TRP A 307 9.20 13.12 10.68
N THR A 308 9.77 11.96 10.37
CA THR A 308 11.01 11.82 9.61
C THR A 308 10.70 11.11 8.30
N PHE A 309 11.19 11.64 7.19
CA PHE A 309 11.19 10.95 5.89
C PHE A 309 12.53 10.23 5.72
N LYS A 310 12.50 8.90 5.55
CA LYS A 310 13.71 8.12 5.31
C LYS A 310 14.15 8.27 3.85
N LEU A 311 15.32 8.85 3.61
CA LEU A 311 15.93 8.98 2.27
C LEU A 311 16.57 7.66 1.80
N GLN A 312 15.80 6.58 1.84
CA GLN A 312 16.13 5.24 1.41
C GLN A 312 14.82 4.53 1.08
N GLU A 313 14.79 3.77 -0.01
CA GLU A 313 13.56 3.10 -0.42
C GLU A 313 13.24 1.89 0.48
N ALA A 314 12.02 1.87 1.02
CA ALA A 314 11.50 0.77 1.82
C ALA A 314 11.22 -0.48 0.99
N PHE A 315 10.85 -0.27 -0.27
CA PHE A 315 10.70 -1.31 -1.29
C PHE A 315 10.94 -0.71 -2.69
N ASN A 316 11.20 -1.58 -3.67
CA ASN A 316 11.44 -1.19 -5.05
C ASN A 316 10.42 -1.84 -6.01
N SER A 317 10.48 -1.49 -7.30
CA SER A 317 9.57 -2.02 -8.31
C SER A 317 9.95 -3.40 -8.85
N THR A 318 10.98 -4.04 -8.31
CA THR A 318 11.43 -5.37 -8.71
C THR A 318 10.82 -6.43 -7.79
N VAL A 319 10.22 -7.46 -8.38
CA VAL A 319 9.61 -8.58 -7.66
C VAL A 319 10.26 -9.87 -8.12
N THR A 320 10.75 -10.64 -7.14
CA THR A 320 11.15 -12.03 -7.35
C THR A 320 9.93 -12.92 -7.14
N PHE A 321 9.77 -13.95 -7.98
CA PHE A 321 8.67 -14.90 -7.89
C PHE A 321 9.13 -16.26 -7.41
N THR A 322 8.19 -17.06 -6.89
CA THR A 322 8.45 -18.42 -6.38
C THR A 322 8.93 -19.40 -7.45
N ASP A 323 8.67 -19.12 -8.73
CA ASP A 323 9.18 -19.87 -9.89
C ASP A 323 10.63 -19.51 -10.26
N GLY A 324 11.28 -18.62 -9.49
CA GLY A 324 12.65 -18.14 -9.72
C GLY A 324 12.76 -16.99 -10.72
N SER A 325 11.66 -16.59 -11.36
CA SER A 325 11.67 -15.44 -12.27
C SER A 325 11.69 -14.11 -11.52
N VAL A 326 12.16 -13.06 -12.19
CA VAL A 326 12.20 -11.69 -11.67
C VAL A 326 11.51 -10.76 -12.65
N GLN A 327 10.68 -9.85 -12.16
CA GLN A 327 10.03 -8.83 -12.96
C GLN A 327 10.23 -7.45 -12.34
N THR A 328 10.71 -6.50 -13.15
CA THR A 328 10.68 -5.08 -12.82
C THR A 328 9.41 -4.47 -13.37
N PHE A 329 8.67 -3.74 -12.55
CA PHE A 329 7.46 -3.02 -12.94
C PHE A 329 7.77 -1.56 -13.25
N ASN A 330 7.00 -0.98 -14.19
CA ASN A 330 7.07 0.44 -14.51
C ASN A 330 6.59 1.30 -13.34
N ARG A 331 5.56 0.83 -12.65
CA ARG A 331 4.99 1.47 -11.45
C ARG A 331 4.64 0.38 -10.45
N ARG A 332 4.88 0.66 -9.17
CA ARG A 332 4.47 -0.16 -8.03
C ARG A 332 4.08 0.80 -6.92
N GLU A 333 2.78 0.94 -6.71
CA GLU A 333 2.21 2.05 -5.92
C GLU A 333 1.17 1.54 -4.92
N ARG A 334 0.59 2.45 -4.13
CA ARG A 334 -0.43 2.14 -3.12
C ARG A 334 -0.01 1.05 -2.15
N PRO A 335 1.13 1.21 -1.47
CA PRO A 335 1.56 0.20 -0.50
C PRO A 335 0.52 0.08 0.61
N LYS A 336 0.07 -1.13 0.89
CA LYS A 336 -0.64 -1.45 2.13
C LYS A 336 -0.07 -2.71 2.73
N ILE A 337 -0.05 -2.79 4.05
CA ILE A 337 0.43 -3.99 4.75
C ILE A 337 -0.75 -4.69 5.41
N PHE A 338 -0.83 -6.00 5.22
CA PHE A 338 -1.61 -6.88 6.08
C PHE A 338 -0.73 -7.34 7.24
N PHE A 339 -1.15 -7.01 8.47
CA PHE A 339 -0.42 -7.30 9.70
C PHE A 339 -0.93 -8.57 10.40
N SER A 340 -0.11 -9.12 11.29
CA SER A 340 -0.55 -10.15 12.24
C SER A 340 -1.59 -9.61 13.24
N ASP A 341 -2.50 -10.47 13.67
CA ASP A 341 -3.57 -10.20 14.63
C ASP A 341 -3.19 -10.52 16.09
N ASP A 342 -1.96 -10.97 16.33
CA ASP A 342 -1.41 -11.37 17.63
C ASP A 342 -0.96 -10.20 18.53
N GLY A 343 -1.32 -8.97 18.17
CA GLY A 343 -0.91 -7.75 18.85
C GLY A 343 0.56 -7.37 18.63
N LYS A 344 1.33 -8.12 17.84
CA LYS A 344 2.72 -7.77 17.51
C LYS A 344 2.84 -6.84 16.31
N VAL A 345 1.75 -6.64 15.56
CA VAL A 345 1.71 -5.79 14.34
C VAL A 345 2.83 -6.20 13.38
N THR A 346 3.04 -7.51 13.23
CA THR A 346 4.10 -8.03 12.35
C THR A 346 3.63 -7.91 10.91
N PRO A 347 4.36 -7.24 10.00
CA PRO A 347 4.00 -7.18 8.60
C PRO A 347 4.07 -8.58 7.97
N LEU A 348 3.00 -9.01 7.30
CA LEU A 348 2.91 -10.34 6.70
C LEU A 348 2.84 -10.30 5.17
N TYR A 349 2.14 -9.31 4.60
CA TYR A 349 2.01 -9.15 3.14
C TYR A 349 1.99 -7.68 2.75
N LEU A 350 2.71 -7.34 1.69
CA LEU A 350 2.66 -6.05 1.01
C LEU A 350 1.72 -6.16 -0.19
N ILE A 351 0.73 -5.27 -0.24
CA ILE A 351 -0.20 -5.13 -1.35
C ILE A 351 0.16 -3.88 -2.14
N ASN A 352 0.21 -3.98 -3.46
CA ASN A 352 0.47 -2.86 -4.37
C ASN A 352 -0.37 -2.96 -5.64
N GLY A 353 -0.66 -1.81 -6.26
CA GLY A 353 -0.97 -1.75 -7.69
C GLY A 353 0.33 -1.82 -8.49
N VAL A 354 0.40 -2.69 -9.50
CA VAL A 354 1.57 -2.83 -10.36
C VAL A 354 1.23 -2.65 -11.83
N GLN A 355 2.12 -1.95 -12.55
CA GLN A 355 2.03 -1.75 -13.99
C GLN A 355 3.25 -2.38 -14.68
N PRO A 356 3.07 -3.37 -15.56
CA PRO A 356 4.17 -3.95 -16.31
C PRO A 356 4.93 -2.93 -17.16
N LEU A 357 6.24 -3.13 -17.31
CA LEU A 357 7.08 -2.36 -18.24
C LEU A 357 6.53 -2.45 -19.67
N GLY A 358 6.67 -1.37 -20.44
CA GLY A 358 6.17 -1.27 -21.81
C GLY A 358 4.66 -1.09 -21.93
N THR A 359 3.93 -0.98 -20.81
CA THR A 359 2.48 -0.71 -20.81
C THR A 359 2.17 0.64 -20.18
N THR A 360 1.09 1.27 -20.63
CA THR A 360 0.66 2.59 -20.11
C THR A 360 -0.59 2.51 -19.25
N SER A 361 -1.38 1.43 -19.36
CA SER A 361 -2.71 1.34 -18.74
C SER A 361 -3.04 -0.04 -18.16
N LEU A 362 -2.36 -1.10 -18.60
CA LEU A 362 -2.56 -2.44 -18.04
C LEU A 362 -1.97 -2.47 -16.63
N SER A 363 -2.75 -2.96 -15.68
CA SER A 363 -2.34 -2.98 -14.27
C SER A 363 -3.11 -4.02 -13.47
N TYR A 364 -2.53 -4.49 -12.37
CA TYR A 364 -3.18 -5.43 -11.48
C TYR A 364 -2.72 -5.25 -10.04
N THR A 365 -3.39 -5.92 -9.11
CA THR A 365 -3.05 -5.87 -7.68
C THR A 365 -2.20 -7.08 -7.31
N LEU A 366 -0.96 -6.81 -6.91
CA LEU A 366 0.01 -7.81 -6.47
C LEU A 366 -0.01 -7.90 -4.93
N ILE A 367 0.12 -9.12 -4.42
CA ILE A 367 0.31 -9.38 -2.99
C ILE A 367 1.62 -10.15 -2.84
N GLN A 368 2.56 -9.60 -2.08
CA GLN A 368 3.89 -10.17 -1.87
C GLN A 368 4.12 -10.43 -0.38
N PRO A 369 4.53 -11.64 0.04
CA PRO A 369 4.80 -11.92 1.45
C PRO A 369 6.00 -11.14 1.99
N ILE A 370 5.95 -10.82 3.29
CA ILE A 370 6.98 -10.09 4.03
C ILE A 370 7.60 -11.02 5.09
N GLY A 371 8.92 -11.12 5.07
CA GLY A 371 9.74 -11.91 5.96
C GLY A 371 9.44 -13.40 5.88
N LYS A 372 9.47 -14.05 7.04
CA LYS A 372 9.22 -15.50 7.18
C LYS A 372 7.97 -15.83 8.01
N LYS A 373 7.40 -14.84 8.71
CA LYS A 373 6.29 -15.04 9.66
C LYS A 373 4.96 -15.36 8.97
N TRP A 374 4.77 -14.93 7.73
CA TRP A 374 3.63 -15.30 6.89
C TRP A 374 3.42 -16.82 6.77
N ARG A 375 4.50 -17.62 6.73
CA ARG A 375 4.42 -19.10 6.66
C ARG A 375 3.77 -19.69 7.90
N ALA A 376 4.10 -19.15 9.07
CA ALA A 376 3.51 -19.60 10.33
C ALA A 376 2.03 -19.18 10.42
N PHE A 377 1.71 -17.98 9.92
CA PHE A 377 0.32 -17.50 9.82
C PHE A 377 -0.53 -18.40 8.92
N GLU A 378 -0.09 -18.68 7.69
CA GLU A 378 -0.79 -19.58 6.76
C GLU A 378 -0.93 -21.00 7.32
N LYS A 379 0.16 -21.58 7.84
CA LYS A 379 0.14 -22.91 8.45
C LYS A 379 -0.84 -23.02 9.61
N LYS A 380 -0.95 -21.98 10.46
CA LYS A 380 -1.91 -21.94 11.58
C LYS A 380 -3.36 -22.00 11.08
N LEU A 381 -3.64 -21.40 9.93
CA LEU A 381 -4.96 -21.39 9.30
C LEU A 381 -5.21 -22.64 8.45
N GLY A 382 -4.19 -23.46 8.19
CA GLY A 382 -4.30 -24.69 7.40
C GLY A 382 -4.22 -24.48 5.89
N PHE A 383 -3.45 -23.49 5.45
CA PHE A 383 -3.04 -23.31 4.05
C PHE A 383 -1.68 -23.95 3.76
#